data_AF-A0A1J1JNJ3-F1
#
_entry.id   AF-A0A1J1JNJ3-F1
#
_cell.length_a   1.000
_cell.length_b   1.000
_cell.length_c   1.000
_cell.angle_alpha   90.00
_cell.angle_beta   90.00
_cell.angle_gamma   90.00
#
_symmetry.space_group_name_H-M   'P 1'
#
loop_
_entity.id
_entity.type
_entity.pdbx_description
1 polymer ?
#
loop_
_entity_poly.entity_id
_entity_poly.type
_entity_poly.pdbx_seq_one_letter_code
_entity_poly.pdbx_strand_id
1 'polypeptide(L)' 'MVSVIWDKRAFPIYFKLLPKLGSSNIDEQQKILSQVMPIFQNYKICVLGDRELAFE' A
#
# COMPACT_ATOMS: atom_id res chain seq x y z
N MET A 1 -5.70 0.38 2.05
CA MET A 1 -5.53 -0.97 2.64
C MET A 1 -4.36 -1.64 1.93
N VAL A 2 -3.52 -2.36 2.65
CA VAL A 2 -2.43 -3.17 2.07
C VAL A 2 -2.70 -4.63 2.35
N SER A 3 -2.57 -5.45 1.31
CA SER A 3 -2.79 -6.89 1.40
C SER A 3 -1.63 -7.65 0.78
N VAL A 4 -1.34 -8.82 1.31
CA VAL A 4 -0.47 -9.81 0.67
C VAL A 4 -1.34 -10.71 -0.19
N ILE A 5 -0.93 -10.93 -1.43
CA ILE A 5 -1.59 -11.89 -2.31
C ILE A 5 -0.83 -13.21 -2.21
N TRP A 6 -1.52 -14.26 -1.76
CA TRP A 6 -1.00 -15.62 -1.71
C TRP A 6 -2.06 -16.59 -2.22
N ASP A 7 -1.68 -17.50 -3.11
CA ASP A 7 -2.59 -18.50 -3.70
C ASP A 7 -3.93 -17.91 -4.19
N LYS A 8 -3.85 -16.84 -5.00
CA LYS A 8 -5.00 -16.09 -5.56
C LYS A 8 -5.94 -15.48 -4.51
N ARG A 9 -5.51 -15.38 -3.25
CA ARG A 9 -6.27 -14.76 -2.15
C ARG A 9 -5.53 -13.54 -1.62
N ALA A 10 -6.28 -12.49 -1.31
CA ALA A 10 -5.76 -11.29 -0.67
C ALA A 10 -5.93 -11.41 0.85
N PHE A 11 -4.84 -11.31 1.59
CA PHE A 11 -4.81 -11.28 3.04
C PHE A 11 -4.48 -9.86 3.52
N PRO A 12 -5.40 -9.15 4.19
CA PRO A 12 -5.13 -7.80 4.66
C PRO A 12 -4.06 -7.84 5.75
N ILE A 13 -2.98 -7.09 5.56
CA ILE A 13 -1.90 -6.97 6.55
C ILE A 13 -1.89 -5.61 7.24
N TYR A 14 -2.46 -4.59 6.58
CA TYR A 14 -2.56 -3.26 7.15
C TYR A 14 -3.79 -2.54 6.62
N PHE A 15 -4.57 -1.99 7.55
CA PHE A 15 -5.76 -1.21 7.24
C PHE A 15 -5.71 0.11 8.01
N LYS A 16 -5.98 1.20 7.30
CA LYS A 16 -6.11 2.53 7.86
C LYS A 16 -7.30 3.20 7.20
N LEU A 17 -8.24 3.64 8.01
CA LEU A 17 -9.34 4.50 7.56
C LEU A 17 -8.79 5.92 7.39
N LEU A 18 -8.93 6.48 6.19
CA LEU A 18 -8.54 7.86 5.91
C LEU A 18 -9.70 8.79 6.31
N PRO A 19 -9.41 9.95 6.93
CA PRO A 19 -10.44 10.90 7.37
C PRO A 19 -11.03 11.74 6.21
N LYS A 20 -10.80 11.35 4.95
CA LYS A 20 -11.24 12.08 3.76
C LYS A 20 -12.07 11.19 2.84
N LEU A 21 -13.02 11.81 2.14
CA LEU A 21 -13.81 11.18 1.08
C LEU A 21 -13.07 11.37 -0.25
N GLY A 22 -12.60 10.30 -0.88
CA GLY A 22 -11.88 10.39 -2.17
C GLY A 22 -10.65 9.48 -2.27
N SER A 23 -9.78 9.73 -3.25
CA SER A 23 -8.54 8.96 -3.47
C SER A 23 -7.44 9.33 -2.46
N SER A 24 -6.57 8.37 -2.19
CA SER A 24 -5.32 8.60 -1.44
C SER A 24 -4.29 9.27 -2.34
N ASN A 25 -3.54 10.25 -1.83
CA ASN A 25 -2.43 10.85 -2.59
C ASN A 25 -1.15 10.00 -2.48
N ILE A 26 -0.11 10.34 -3.25
CA ILE A 26 1.16 9.60 -3.27
C ILE A 26 1.80 9.57 -1.89
N ASP A 27 1.83 10.69 -1.15
CA ASP A 27 2.41 10.77 0.19
C ASP A 27 1.72 9.83 1.19
N GLU A 28 0.39 9.76 1.17
CA GLU A 28 -0.38 8.86 2.02
C GLU A 28 -0.12 7.40 1.66
N GLN A 29 -0.06 7.08 0.35
CA GLN A 29 0.24 5.73 -0.10
C GLN A 29 1.66 5.32 0.27
N GLN A 30 2.64 6.19 0.09
CA GLN A 30 4.02 5.96 0.49
C GLN A 30 4.11 5.77 2.00
N LYS A 31 3.43 6.60 2.79
CA LYS A 31 3.41 6.47 4.26
C LYS A 31 2.81 5.14 4.71
N ILE A 32 1.71 4.71 4.08
CA ILE A 32 1.06 3.42 4.34
C ILE A 32 2.00 2.27 3.97
N LEU A 33 2.65 2.33 2.80
CA LEU A 33 3.61 1.32 2.36
C LEU A 33 4.81 1.24 3.31
N SER A 34 5.36 2.37 3.76
CA SER A 34 6.48 2.41 4.70
C SER A 34 6.19 1.68 6.02
N GLN A 35 4.93 1.60 6.46
CA GLN A 35 4.55 0.83 7.66
C GLN A 35 4.70 -0.68 7.47
N VAL A 36 4.45 -1.19 6.26
CA VAL A 36 4.47 -2.64 5.98
C VAL A 36 5.80 -3.14 5.41
N MET A 37 6.62 -2.26 4.83
CA MET A 37 7.90 -2.63 4.22
C MET A 37 8.83 -3.44 5.15
N PRO A 38 8.95 -3.14 6.46
CA PRO A 38 9.81 -3.91 7.37
C PRO A 38 9.43 -5.39 7.48
N ILE A 39 8.14 -5.74 7.27
CA ILE A 39 7.66 -7.13 7.30
C ILE A 39 8.34 -7.97 6.20
N PHE A 40 8.71 -7.32 5.09
CA PHE A 40 9.30 -7.94 3.92
C PHE A 40 10.80 -7.67 3.77
N GLN A 41 11.49 -7.26 4.84
CA GLN A 41 12.91 -6.88 4.79
C GLN A 41 13.85 -7.98 4.25
N ASN A 42 13.46 -9.25 4.36
CA ASN A 42 14.23 -10.40 3.87
C ASN A 42 13.97 -10.71 2.38
N TYR A 43 13.12 -9.94 1.70
CA TYR A 43 12.76 -10.12 0.30
C TYR A 43 13.28 -8.96 -0.55
N LYS A 44 13.56 -9.23 -1.83
CA LYS A 44 13.81 -8.16 -2.80
C LYS A 44 12.48 -7.47 -3.12
N ILE A 45 12.38 -6.21 -2.75
CA ILE A 45 11.16 -5.41 -2.90
C ILE A 45 11.15 -4.74 -4.28
N CYS A 46 10.05 -4.89 -5.02
CA CYS A 46 9.75 -4.15 -6.25
C CYS A 46 8.42 -3.44 -6.05
N VAL A 47 8.39 -2.11 -6.25
CA VAL A 47 7.19 -1.29 -6.13
C VAL A 47 6.71 -0.95 -7.53
N LEU A 48 5.46 -1.29 -7.84
CA LEU A 48 4.79 -0.94 -9.09
C LEU A 48 3.68 0.06 -8.77
N GLY A 49 3.71 1.21 -9.43
CA GLY A 49 2.66 2.22 -9.34
C GLY A 49 1.59 1.99 -10.39
N ASP A 50 0.32 2.18 -10.02
CA ASP A 50 -0.80 2.22 -10.96
C ASP A 50 -1.05 3.65 -11.48
N ARG A 51 -1.70 3.79 -12.64
CA ARG A 51 -1.85 5.08 -13.35
C ARG A 51 -2.71 6.13 -12.64
N GLU A 52 -3.51 5.73 -11.65
CA GLU A 52 -4.46 6.61 -10.93
C GLU A 52 -3.82 7.37 -9.75
N LEU A 53 -2.50 7.53 -9.74
CA LEU A 53 -1.80 8.35 -8.76
C LEU A 53 -2.01 9.82 -9.10
N ALA A 54 -2.94 10.46 -8.41
CA ALA A 54 -3.11 11.90 -8.47
C ALA A 54 -1.85 12.58 -7.89
N PHE A 55 -1.12 13.29 -8.74
CA PHE A 55 -0.15 14.30 -8.34
C PHE A 55 -0.95 15.56 -8.02
N GLU A 56 -1.10 15.89 -6.74
CA GLU A 56 -1.55 17.23 -6.31
C GLU A 56 -0.34 18.16 -6.17
#